data_AF-A0A1M8A538-F1
#
_entry.id   AF-A0A1M8A538-F1
#
_cell.length_a   1.000
_cell.length_b   1.000
_cell.length_c   1.000
_cell.angle_alpha   90.00
_cell.angle_beta   90.00
_cell.angle_gamma   90.00
#
_symmetry.space_group_name_H-M   'P 1'
#
loop_
_entity.id
_entity.type
_entity.pdbx_description
1 polymer ?
#
loop_
_entity_poly.entity_id
_entity_poly.type
_entity_poly.pdbx_seq_one_letter_code
_entity_poly.pdbx_strand_id
1 'polypeptide(L)'
;MRGLLRECAKQIAKCHPFVKSSIKQLLKSTCISSISEKWGYKIDVPLCFRPWIMLLFLLDLLLMAFLGFHPSAQDYVQINDKVLHFVGFMITTFICYWIWSLDTSAYYTAFWNYAPLSLTILFCIVIGCIGSEYIQSLLPYKMFQFGDVIANLLGGSIGLYISYKLEQKYRSSDANGLHESPDLENPGESDNQLLYEFRSDL
;
A
#
# COMPACT_ATOMS: atom_id res chain seq x y z
N MET A 1 24.64 -18.62 26.03
CA MET A 1 23.68 -18.66 24.89
C MET A 1 22.20 -18.56 25.29
N ARG A 2 21.67 -19.32 26.26
CA ARG A 2 20.24 -19.29 26.61
C ARG A 2 19.72 -17.94 27.17
N GLY A 3 20.57 -17.14 27.81
CA GLY A 3 20.20 -15.81 28.32
C GLY A 3 20.01 -14.75 27.21
N LEU A 4 20.90 -14.74 26.22
CA LEU A 4 20.81 -13.85 25.05
C LEU A 4 19.54 -14.08 24.22
N LEU A 5 19.14 -15.35 24.06
CA LEU A 5 17.91 -15.71 23.35
C LEU A 5 16.64 -15.24 24.08
N ARG A 6 16.62 -15.25 25.42
CA ARG A 6 15.46 -14.74 26.19
C ARG A 6 15.33 -13.23 26.10
N GLU A 7 16.44 -12.51 26.08
CA GLU A 7 16.42 -11.06 25.99
C GLU A 7 16.07 -10.58 24.58
N CYS A 8 16.53 -11.31 23.55
CA CYS A 8 16.08 -11.11 22.17
C CYS A 8 14.58 -11.37 22.02
N ALA A 9 14.06 -12.47 22.59
CA ALA A 9 12.63 -12.81 22.55
C ALA A 9 11.75 -11.77 23.27
N LYS A 10 12.20 -11.24 24.42
CA LYS A 10 11.50 -10.14 25.11
C LYS A 10 11.51 -8.86 24.31
N GLN A 11 12.62 -8.52 23.65
CA GLN A 11 12.65 -7.34 22.77
C GLN A 11 11.72 -7.49 21.57
N ILE A 12 11.68 -8.67 20.94
CA ILE A 12 10.75 -8.98 19.85
C ILE A 12 9.30 -8.88 20.33
N ALA A 13 8.98 -9.46 21.49
CA ALA A 13 7.63 -9.40 22.07
C ALA A 13 7.19 -7.98 22.44
N LYS A 14 8.12 -7.12 22.87
CA LYS A 14 7.84 -5.70 23.16
C LYS A 14 7.69 -4.87 21.89
N CYS A 15 8.42 -5.21 20.83
CA CYS A 15 8.34 -4.54 19.53
C CYS A 15 7.04 -4.92 18.78
N HIS A 16 6.57 -6.15 18.94
CA HIS A 16 5.38 -6.68 18.28
C HIS A 16 4.11 -5.82 18.45
N PRO A 17 3.66 -5.42 19.65
CA PRO A 17 2.46 -4.59 19.82
C PRO A 17 2.66 -3.16 19.29
N PHE A 18 3.87 -2.60 19.41
CA PHE A 18 4.19 -1.28 18.89
C PHE A 18 4.12 -1.26 17.35
N VAL A 19 4.77 -2.23 16.70
CA VAL A 19 4.74 -2.42 15.25
C VAL A 19 3.31 -2.63 14.76
N LYS A 20 2.50 -3.44 15.47
CA LYS A 20 1.10 -3.68 15.09
C LYS A 20 0.26 -2.40 15.16
N SER A 21 0.49 -1.54 16.16
CA SER A 21 -0.17 -0.23 16.29
C SER A 21 0.24 0.73 15.17
N SER A 22 1.53 0.82 14.85
CA SER A 22 2.04 1.64 13.76
C SER A 22 1.50 1.19 12.40
N ILE A 23 1.50 -0.13 12.12
CA ILE A 23 0.93 -0.68 10.89
C ILE A 23 -0.57 -0.35 10.78
N LYS A 24 -1.34 -0.48 11.88
CA LYS A 24 -2.76 -0.13 11.88
C LYS A 24 -3.00 1.36 11.58
N GLN A 25 -2.12 2.24 12.07
CA GLN A 25 -2.18 3.67 11.74
C GLN A 25 -1.84 3.92 10.27
N LEU A 26 -0.81 3.27 9.73
CA LEU A 26 -0.44 3.39 8.31
C LEU A 26 -1.55 2.93 7.36
N LEU A 27 -2.27 1.86 7.75
CA LEU A 27 -3.37 1.30 6.97
C LEU A 27 -4.71 2.04 7.16
N LYS A 28 -4.78 3.02 8.07
CA LYS A 28 -6.00 3.80 8.28
C LYS A 28 -6.29 4.62 7.01
N SER A 29 -7.37 4.28 6.32
CA SER A 29 -7.87 4.99 5.14
C SER A 29 -8.88 6.08 5.52
N THR A 30 -8.93 7.13 4.73
CA THR A 30 -9.93 8.19 4.79
C THR A 30 -10.64 8.26 3.44
N CYS A 31 -11.96 8.11 3.42
CA CYS A 31 -12.74 8.13 2.19
C CYS A 31 -13.05 9.55 1.74
N ILE A 32 -12.98 9.79 0.42
CA ILE A 32 -13.20 11.11 -0.17
C ILE A 32 -14.67 11.53 0.00
N SER A 33 -15.61 10.59 -0.03
CA SER A 33 -17.04 10.84 0.24
C SER A 33 -17.28 11.52 1.59
N SER A 34 -16.65 11.02 2.66
CA SER A 34 -16.76 11.57 4.02
C SER A 34 -16.17 12.98 4.13
N ILE A 35 -15.11 13.27 3.35
CA ILE A 35 -14.57 14.62 3.26
C ILE A 35 -15.55 15.51 2.50
N SER A 36 -16.03 15.10 1.33
CA SER A 36 -16.93 15.89 0.49
C SER A 36 -18.18 16.36 1.23
N GLU A 37 -18.79 15.46 2.02
CA GLU A 37 -19.98 15.76 2.82
C GLU A 37 -19.70 16.87 3.85
N LYS A 38 -18.52 16.85 4.48
CA LYS A 38 -18.10 17.90 5.42
C LYS A 38 -18.01 19.29 4.77
N TRP A 39 -17.72 19.36 3.47
CA TRP A 39 -17.63 20.61 2.70
C TRP A 39 -18.93 20.98 1.98
N GLY A 40 -20.03 20.26 2.21
CA GLY A 40 -21.34 20.58 1.65
C GLY A 40 -21.58 20.09 0.21
N TYR A 41 -20.71 19.22 -0.31
CA TYR A 41 -20.85 18.63 -1.65
C TYR A 41 -21.15 17.13 -1.54
N LYS A 42 -22.12 16.62 -2.31
CA LYS A 42 -22.34 15.17 -2.46
C LYS A 42 -21.59 14.66 -3.68
N ILE A 43 -20.36 14.20 -3.47
CA ILE A 43 -19.58 13.50 -4.49
C ILE A 43 -19.49 12.03 -4.08
N ASP A 44 -20.25 11.17 -4.76
CA ASP A 44 -20.25 9.73 -4.54
C ASP A 44 -19.07 9.08 -5.27
N VAL A 45 -17.86 9.36 -4.81
CA VAL A 45 -16.64 8.66 -5.25
C VAL A 45 -16.22 7.67 -4.17
N PRO A 46 -16.16 6.37 -4.47
CA PRO A 46 -15.80 5.34 -3.49
C PRO A 46 -14.29 5.18 -3.31
N LEU A 47 -13.53 6.23 -3.68
CA LEU A 47 -12.09 6.24 -3.57
C LEU A 47 -11.70 6.83 -2.21
N CYS A 48 -10.87 6.11 -1.50
CA CYS A 48 -10.30 6.48 -0.21
C CYS A 48 -8.79 6.57 -0.38
N PHE A 49 -8.14 7.42 0.43
CA PHE A 49 -6.68 7.51 0.42
C PHE A 49 -6.14 7.22 1.82
N ARG A 50 -4.90 6.72 1.89
CA ARG A 50 -4.19 6.45 3.14
C ARG A 50 -3.21 7.60 3.40
N PRO A 51 -3.56 8.58 4.26
CA PRO A 51 -2.77 9.82 4.42
C PRO A 51 -1.34 9.55 4.88
N TRP A 52 -1.12 8.53 5.71
CA TRP A 52 0.23 8.17 6.16
C TRP A 52 1.10 7.58 5.05
N ILE A 53 0.53 6.75 4.17
CA ILE A 53 1.24 6.23 3.00
C ILE A 53 1.53 7.36 2.01
N MET A 54 0.60 8.31 1.85
CA MET A 54 0.83 9.51 1.05
C MET A 54 2.00 10.34 1.59
N LEU A 55 2.12 10.50 2.91
CA LEU A 55 3.26 11.17 3.52
C LEU A 55 4.57 10.43 3.25
N LEU A 56 4.58 9.10 3.37
CA LEU A 56 5.76 8.29 3.01
C LEU A 56 6.14 8.45 1.54
N PHE A 57 5.16 8.48 0.64
CA PHE A 57 5.37 8.71 -0.78
C PHE A 57 5.97 10.09 -1.06
N LEU A 58 5.48 11.14 -0.39
CA LEU A 58 6.04 12.50 -0.54
C LEU A 58 7.48 12.57 -0.04
N LEU A 59 7.81 11.90 1.06
CA LEU A 59 9.18 11.79 1.55
C LEU A 59 10.08 11.03 0.58
N ASP A 60 9.58 9.94 -0.01
CA ASP A 60 10.28 9.16 -1.03
C ASP A 60 10.55 9.99 -2.30
N LEU A 61 9.55 10.75 -2.79
CA LEU A 61 9.74 11.67 -3.91
C LEU A 61 10.79 12.76 -3.60
N LEU A 62 10.80 13.29 -2.38
CA LEU A 62 11.80 14.27 -1.97
C LEU A 62 13.21 13.66 -1.94
N LEU A 63 13.34 12.44 -1.44
CA LEU A 63 14.60 11.69 -1.45
C LEU A 63 15.07 11.43 -2.88
N MET A 64 14.18 10.94 -3.75
CA MET A 64 14.50 10.68 -5.16
C MET A 64 14.85 11.95 -5.92
N ALA A 65 14.15 13.06 -5.66
CA ALA A 65 14.48 14.36 -6.22
C ALA A 65 15.85 14.84 -5.74
N PHE A 66 16.16 14.70 -4.45
CA PHE A 66 17.47 15.06 -3.93
C PHE A 66 18.58 14.25 -4.61
N LEU A 67 18.42 12.93 -4.72
CA LEU A 67 19.43 12.06 -5.33
C LEU A 67 19.56 12.26 -6.84
N GLY A 68 18.46 12.51 -7.55
CA GLY A 68 18.44 12.64 -9.00
C GLY A 68 18.75 14.04 -9.55
N PHE A 69 18.60 15.10 -8.76
CA PHE A 69 18.84 16.48 -9.20
C PHE A 69 20.11 17.09 -8.62
N HIS A 70 20.66 16.54 -7.53
CA HIS A 70 21.84 17.10 -6.90
C HIS A 70 23.13 16.68 -7.65
N PRO A 71 23.95 17.63 -8.15
CA PRO A 71 25.10 17.33 -9.01
C PRO A 71 26.14 16.39 -8.39
N SER A 72 26.26 16.42 -7.05
CA SER A 72 27.23 15.61 -6.29
C SER A 72 26.56 14.52 -5.45
N ALA A 73 25.27 14.21 -5.65
CA ALA A 73 24.61 13.17 -4.83
C ALA A 73 25.28 11.80 -4.99
N GLN A 74 25.78 11.49 -6.19
CA GLN A 74 26.52 10.25 -6.47
C GLN A 74 27.86 10.17 -5.73
N ASP A 75 28.47 11.30 -5.35
CA ASP A 75 29.71 11.28 -4.56
C ASP A 75 29.48 10.71 -3.15
N TYR A 76 28.26 10.90 -2.61
CA TYR A 76 27.85 10.38 -1.31
C TYR A 76 27.27 8.97 -1.40
N VAL A 77 26.51 8.69 -2.46
CA VAL A 77 25.85 7.41 -2.70
C VAL A 77 26.60 6.70 -3.82
N GLN A 78 27.65 5.94 -3.46
CA GLN A 78 28.50 5.16 -4.37
C GLN A 78 27.78 3.95 -4.99
N ILE A 79 26.54 4.15 -5.44
CA ILE A 79 25.69 3.15 -6.09
C ILE A 79 25.62 3.52 -7.57
N ASN A 80 25.59 2.51 -8.44
CA ASN A 80 25.39 2.70 -9.86
C ASN A 80 24.04 3.40 -10.12
N ASP A 81 24.06 4.47 -10.91
CA ASP A 81 22.90 5.29 -11.25
C ASP A 81 21.69 4.48 -11.70
N LYS A 82 21.92 3.49 -12.57
CA LYS A 82 20.87 2.62 -13.09
C LYS A 82 20.21 1.77 -12.01
N VAL A 83 20.99 1.34 -11.02
CA VAL A 83 20.47 0.56 -9.88
C VAL A 83 19.67 1.47 -8.96
N LEU A 84 20.14 2.70 -8.74
CA LEU A 84 19.42 3.70 -7.96
C LEU A 84 18.05 4.01 -8.60
N HIS A 85 18.04 4.26 -9.91
CA HIS A 85 16.83 4.47 -10.71
C HIS A 85 15.88 3.26 -10.62
N PHE A 86 16.40 2.05 -10.81
CA PHE A 86 15.60 0.82 -10.68
C PHE A 86 14.97 0.65 -9.29
N VAL A 87 15.78 0.71 -8.22
CA VAL A 87 15.29 0.48 -6.85
C VAL A 87 14.39 1.62 -6.39
N GLY A 88 14.75 2.86 -6.71
CA GLY A 88 13.98 4.05 -6.39
C GLY A 88 12.58 3.98 -6.99
N PHE A 89 12.47 3.83 -8.31
CA PHE A 89 11.17 3.74 -8.98
C PHE A 89 10.37 2.49 -8.59
N MET A 90 11.04 1.39 -8.21
CA MET A 90 10.36 0.23 -7.63
C MET A 90 9.68 0.57 -6.31
N ILE A 91 10.38 1.26 -5.39
CA ILE A 91 9.84 1.69 -4.10
C ILE A 91 8.75 2.75 -4.29
N THR A 92 9.03 3.79 -5.09
CA THR A 92 8.07 4.87 -5.40
C THR A 92 6.76 4.31 -5.95
N THR A 93 6.82 3.42 -6.94
CA THR A 93 5.62 2.81 -7.53
C THR A 93 4.91 1.89 -6.56
N PHE A 94 5.67 1.12 -5.76
CA PHE A 94 5.11 0.27 -4.72
C PHE A 94 4.27 1.07 -3.74
N ILE A 95 4.85 2.14 -3.16
CA ILE A 95 4.17 2.99 -2.16
C ILE A 95 2.98 3.71 -2.79
N CYS A 96 3.12 4.26 -4.00
CA CYS A 96 2.06 4.99 -4.69
C CYS A 96 0.79 4.16 -4.86
N TYR A 97 0.93 2.89 -5.24
CA TYR A 97 -0.20 1.98 -5.38
C TYR A 97 -1.04 1.89 -4.10
N TRP A 98 -0.36 1.78 -2.96
CA TRP A 98 -0.98 1.63 -1.64
C TRP A 98 -1.58 2.92 -1.08
N ILE A 99 -1.36 4.07 -1.71
CA ILE A 99 -2.05 5.32 -1.32
C ILE A 99 -3.54 5.17 -1.56
N TRP A 100 -3.91 4.59 -2.69
CA TRP A 100 -5.30 4.44 -3.11
C TRP A 100 -5.91 3.22 -2.45
N SER A 101 -7.04 3.42 -1.79
CA SER A 101 -7.86 2.38 -1.19
C SER A 101 -9.27 2.52 -1.74
N LEU A 102 -9.92 1.41 -1.99
CA LEU A 102 -11.32 1.41 -2.44
C LEU A 102 -12.20 1.02 -1.26
N ASP A 103 -13.36 1.68 -1.15
CA ASP A 103 -14.39 1.30 -0.21
C ASP A 103 -14.99 -0.07 -0.59
N THR A 104 -15.30 -0.90 0.41
CA THR A 104 -15.75 -2.29 0.25
C THR A 104 -17.03 -2.38 -0.60
N SER A 105 -17.88 -1.37 -0.48
CA SER A 105 -19.16 -1.25 -1.20
C SER A 105 -18.98 -1.01 -2.71
N ALA A 106 -17.80 -0.63 -3.18
CA ALA A 106 -17.56 -0.25 -4.57
C ALA A 106 -16.84 -1.29 -5.42
N TYR A 107 -16.49 -2.43 -4.83
CA TYR A 107 -15.89 -3.55 -5.56
C TYR A 107 -16.78 -4.09 -6.67
N TYR A 108 -18.10 -3.90 -6.56
CA TYR A 108 -19.08 -4.38 -7.53
C TYR A 108 -19.06 -3.62 -8.86
N THR A 109 -18.48 -2.41 -8.90
CA THR A 109 -18.37 -1.65 -10.14
C THR A 109 -16.99 -1.84 -10.76
N ALA A 110 -16.94 -2.52 -11.90
CA ALA A 110 -15.70 -2.87 -12.61
C ALA A 110 -14.79 -1.65 -12.86
N PHE A 111 -15.38 -0.48 -13.16
CA PHE A 111 -14.62 0.76 -13.36
C PHE A 111 -13.80 1.16 -12.13
N TRP A 112 -14.42 1.16 -10.94
CA TRP A 112 -13.76 1.57 -9.70
C TRP A 112 -12.71 0.56 -9.25
N ASN A 113 -12.91 -0.73 -9.53
CA ASN A 113 -11.96 -1.77 -9.17
C ASN A 113 -10.57 -1.58 -9.79
N TYR A 114 -10.49 -0.97 -10.98
CA TYR A 114 -9.22 -0.68 -11.66
C TYR A 114 -8.69 0.74 -11.41
N ALA A 115 -9.38 1.57 -10.63
CA ALA A 115 -8.97 2.96 -10.41
C ALA A 115 -7.57 3.08 -9.75
N PRO A 116 -7.23 2.32 -8.68
CA PRO A 116 -5.88 2.37 -8.08
C PRO A 116 -4.77 2.03 -9.09
N LEU A 117 -5.01 1.01 -9.91
CA LEU A 117 -4.08 0.56 -10.94
C LEU A 117 -3.88 1.65 -12.00
N SER A 118 -4.97 2.18 -12.56
CA SER A 118 -4.93 3.22 -13.59
C SER A 118 -4.25 4.50 -13.12
N LEU A 119 -4.55 4.96 -11.89
CA LEU A 119 -3.90 6.13 -11.30
C LEU A 119 -2.40 5.90 -11.10
N THR A 120 -2.01 4.72 -10.61
CA THR A 120 -0.60 4.39 -10.41
C THR A 120 0.16 4.31 -11.75
N ILE A 121 -0.44 3.72 -12.78
CA ILE A 121 0.17 3.68 -14.12
C ILE A 121 0.37 5.11 -14.66
N LEU A 122 -0.65 5.96 -14.56
CA LEU A 122 -0.57 7.33 -15.04
C LEU A 122 0.53 8.12 -14.31
N PHE A 123 0.51 8.13 -12.98
CA PHE A 123 1.44 8.96 -12.20
C PHE A 123 2.84 8.37 -12.09
N CYS A 124 2.99 7.07 -11.86
CA CYS A 124 4.31 6.47 -11.64
C CYS A 124 4.97 5.98 -12.92
N ILE A 125 4.24 5.40 -13.87
CA ILE A 125 4.85 4.85 -15.08
C ILE A 125 4.98 5.94 -16.14
N VAL A 126 3.88 6.61 -16.49
CA VAL A 126 3.92 7.63 -17.56
C VAL A 126 4.63 8.89 -17.08
N ILE A 127 4.15 9.52 -16.00
CA ILE A 127 4.71 10.78 -15.51
C ILE A 127 6.04 10.52 -14.77
N GLY A 128 6.08 9.54 -13.88
CA GLY A 128 7.27 9.20 -13.10
C GLY A 128 8.40 8.64 -13.97
N CYS A 129 8.26 7.42 -14.49
CA CYS A 129 9.38 6.70 -15.11
C CYS A 129 9.88 7.38 -16.39
N ILE A 130 8.99 7.92 -17.22
CA ILE A 130 9.35 8.58 -18.49
C ILE A 130 9.54 10.08 -18.28
N GLY A 131 8.59 10.75 -17.61
CA GLY A 131 8.61 12.20 -17.45
C GLY A 131 9.74 12.71 -16.56
N SER A 132 10.18 11.95 -15.55
CA SER A 132 11.30 12.37 -14.69
C SER A 132 12.60 12.55 -15.48
N GLU A 133 12.93 11.62 -16.37
CA GLU A 133 14.14 11.71 -17.19
C GLU A 133 14.06 12.92 -18.15
N TYR A 134 12.88 13.15 -18.73
CA TYR A 134 12.65 14.30 -19.58
C TYR A 134 12.86 15.61 -18.81
N ILE A 135 12.28 15.75 -17.62
CA ILE A 135 12.44 16.94 -16.76
C ILE A 135 13.91 17.11 -16.36
N GLN A 136 14.58 16.04 -15.98
CA GLN A 136 15.98 16.09 -15.59
C GLN A 136 16.90 16.49 -16.76
N SER A 137 16.58 16.10 -18.00
CA SER A 137 17.32 16.51 -19.20
C SER A 137 17.19 18.00 -19.56
N LEU A 138 16.26 18.72 -18.93
CA LEU A 138 16.15 20.18 -19.04
C LEU A 138 17.21 20.91 -18.20
N LEU A 139 17.93 20.20 -17.32
CA LEU A 139 19.02 20.76 -16.54
C LEU A 139 20.28 20.85 -17.40
N PRO A 140 21.05 21.95 -17.33
CA PRO A 140 22.21 22.17 -18.21
C PRO A 140 23.37 21.19 -17.98
N TYR A 141 23.36 20.45 -16.87
CA TYR A 141 24.41 19.51 -16.47
C TYR A 141 23.99 18.04 -16.54
N LYS A 142 22.74 17.72 -16.91
CA LYS A 142 22.29 16.33 -17.06
C LYS A 142 21.78 16.08 -18.48
N MET A 143 22.33 15.06 -19.12
CA MET A 143 21.89 14.60 -20.43
C MET A 143 20.81 13.55 -20.30
N PHE A 144 19.91 13.49 -21.29
CA PHE A 144 18.91 12.43 -21.38
C PHE A 144 19.58 11.05 -21.56
N GLN A 145 19.29 10.12 -20.66
CA GLN A 145 19.81 8.75 -20.75
C GLN A 145 18.67 7.74 -20.92
N PHE A 146 18.63 7.09 -22.07
CA PHE A 146 17.63 6.04 -22.34
C PHE A 146 17.74 4.84 -21.39
N GLY A 147 18.96 4.56 -20.91
CA GLY A 147 19.20 3.50 -19.93
C GLY A 147 18.46 3.73 -18.61
N ASP A 148 18.32 4.98 -18.18
CA ASP A 148 17.65 5.34 -16.93
C ASP A 148 16.13 5.19 -17.07
N VAL A 149 15.57 5.53 -18.24
CA VAL A 149 14.15 5.26 -18.55
C VAL A 149 13.84 3.77 -18.46
N ILE A 150 14.70 2.91 -19.03
CA ILE A 150 14.52 1.45 -18.95
C ILE A 150 14.60 0.99 -17.49
N ALA A 151 15.59 1.48 -16.73
CA ALA A 151 15.75 1.12 -15.33
C ALA A 151 14.50 1.51 -14.50
N ASN A 152 13.99 2.74 -14.71
CA ASN A 152 12.77 3.23 -14.08
C ASN A 152 11.57 2.34 -14.42
N LEU A 153 11.38 2.04 -15.71
CA LEU A 153 10.25 1.21 -16.18
C LEU A 153 10.31 -0.21 -15.63
N LEU A 154 11.48 -0.84 -15.58
CA LEU A 154 11.64 -2.17 -15.00
C LEU A 154 11.37 -2.17 -13.50
N GLY A 155 11.95 -1.21 -12.78
CA GLY A 155 11.75 -1.04 -11.34
C GLY A 155 10.28 -0.78 -11.01
N GLY A 156 9.68 0.21 -11.68
CA GLY A 156 8.28 0.57 -11.50
C GLY A 156 7.31 -0.57 -11.84
N SER A 157 7.58 -1.33 -12.91
CA SER A 157 6.76 -2.49 -13.28
C SER A 157 6.81 -3.59 -12.20
N ILE A 158 7.98 -3.86 -11.63
CA ILE A 158 8.13 -4.84 -10.54
C ILE A 158 7.43 -4.33 -9.27
N GLY A 159 7.63 -3.07 -8.91
CA GLY A 159 6.96 -2.45 -7.77
C GLY A 159 5.43 -2.53 -7.89
N LEU A 160 4.90 -2.20 -9.07
CA LEU A 160 3.47 -2.30 -9.36
C LEU A 160 2.95 -3.74 -9.28
N TYR A 161 3.67 -4.69 -9.89
CA TYR A 161 3.31 -6.11 -9.86
C TYR A 161 3.23 -6.65 -8.43
N ILE A 162 4.23 -6.35 -7.61
CA ILE A 162 4.28 -6.78 -6.20
C ILE A 162 3.10 -6.16 -5.44
N SER A 163 2.88 -4.85 -5.54
CA SER A 163 1.78 -4.17 -4.84
C SER A 163 0.41 -4.73 -5.24
N TYR A 164 0.20 -4.93 -6.55
CA TYR A 164 -1.03 -5.49 -7.08
C TYR A 164 -1.29 -6.91 -6.54
N LYS A 165 -0.28 -7.77 -6.54
CA LYS A 165 -0.41 -9.15 -6.02
C LYS A 165 -0.63 -9.19 -4.51
N LEU A 166 0.03 -8.32 -3.75
CA LEU A 166 -0.19 -8.24 -2.31
C LEU A 166 -1.60 -7.75 -1.98
N GLU A 167 -2.14 -6.80 -2.75
CA GLU A 167 -3.51 -6.33 -2.57
C GLU A 167 -4.52 -7.45 -2.87
N GLN A 168 -4.33 -8.20 -3.98
CA GLN A 168 -5.17 -9.37 -4.27
C GLN A 168 -5.19 -10.35 -3.10
N LYS A 169 -4.01 -10.69 -2.55
CA LYS A 169 -3.89 -11.59 -1.40
C LYS A 169 -4.58 -11.04 -0.14
N TYR A 170 -4.44 -9.74 0.11
CA TYR A 170 -5.09 -9.07 1.24
C TYR A 170 -6.61 -9.14 1.12
N ARG A 171 -7.15 -8.86 -0.08
CA ARG A 171 -8.59 -8.95 -0.39
C ARG A 171 -9.12 -10.37 -0.25
N SER A 172 -8.40 -11.38 -0.73
CA SER A 172 -8.80 -12.78 -0.57
C SER A 172 -8.81 -13.22 0.90
N SER A 173 -7.88 -12.70 1.71
CA SER A 173 -7.83 -13.01 3.15
C SER A 173 -8.99 -12.38 3.92
N ASP A 174 -9.36 -11.14 3.56
CA ASP A 174 -10.49 -10.42 4.16
C ASP A 174 -11.83 -11.10 3.82
N ALA A 175 -12.01 -11.50 2.56
CA ALA A 175 -13.18 -12.27 2.12
C ALA A 175 -13.32 -13.60 2.87
N ASN A 176 -12.21 -14.31 3.08
CA ASN A 176 -12.23 -15.58 3.82
C ASN A 176 -12.56 -15.39 5.31
N GLY A 177 -12.08 -14.31 5.96
CA GLY A 177 -12.39 -14.03 7.36
C GLY A 177 -13.87 -13.69 7.61
N LEU A 178 -14.53 -13.04 6.64
CA LEU A 178 -15.98 -12.80 6.66
C LEU A 178 -16.80 -14.10 6.53
N HIS A 179 -16.33 -15.04 5.70
CA HIS A 179 -16.96 -16.36 5.55
C HIS A 179 -16.76 -17.29 6.76
N GLU A 180 -15.76 -17.04 7.60
CA GLU A 180 -15.52 -17.81 8.83
C GLU A 180 -16.36 -17.29 10.02
N SER A 181 -17.00 -16.13 9.89
CA SER A 181 -17.85 -15.51 10.92
C SER A 181 -19.37 -15.84 10.94
N PRO A 182 -19.99 -16.70 10.09
CA PRO A 182 -21.42 -17.00 10.19
C PRO A 182 -21.87 -17.86 11.39
N ASP A 183 -20.97 -18.53 12.11
CA ASP A 183 -21.36 -19.65 12.98
C ASP A 183 -21.35 -19.35 14.50
N LEU A 184 -21.04 -18.11 14.92
CA LEU A 184 -21.06 -17.74 16.35
C LEU A 184 -22.32 -16.98 16.79
N GLU A 185 -23.25 -16.72 15.88
CA GLU A 185 -24.49 -16.00 16.16
C GLU A 185 -25.74 -16.85 15.89
N ASN A 186 -25.73 -18.11 16.36
CA ASN A 186 -26.98 -18.77 16.74
C ASN A 186 -26.93 -19.22 18.21
N PRO A 187 -27.02 -18.29 19.19
CA PRO A 187 -27.23 -18.65 20.59
C PRO A 187 -28.59 -19.34 20.85
N GLY A 188 -29.41 -19.61 19.83
CA GLY A 188 -30.75 -20.20 19.96
C GLY A 188 -30.85 -21.70 19.63
N GLU A 189 -29.78 -22.35 19.18
CA GLU A 189 -29.83 -23.77 18.82
C GLU A 189 -29.48 -24.71 19.99
N SER A 190 -28.62 -24.27 20.92
CA SER A 190 -28.25 -25.06 22.10
C SER A 190 -29.41 -25.22 23.11
N ASP A 191 -30.24 -24.19 23.26
CA ASP A 191 -31.31 -24.18 24.27
C ASP A 191 -32.52 -25.02 23.84
N ASN A 192 -32.82 -25.07 22.54
CA ASN A 192 -33.85 -25.96 22.01
C ASN A 192 -33.40 -27.42 22.03
N GLN A 193 -32.13 -27.70 21.76
CA GLN A 193 -31.60 -29.06 21.76
C GLN A 193 -31.60 -29.70 23.15
N LEU A 194 -31.27 -28.94 24.20
CA LEU A 194 -31.40 -29.39 25.59
C LEU A 194 -32.86 -29.59 26.04
N LEU A 195 -33.80 -28.77 25.55
CA LEU A 195 -35.23 -28.95 25.83
C LEU A 195 -35.84 -30.17 25.13
N TYR A 196 -35.36 -30.54 23.94
CA TYR A 196 -35.76 -31.78 23.29
C TYR A 196 -35.22 -33.01 24.00
N GLU A 197 -33.96 -32.97 24.45
CA GLU A 197 -33.32 -34.08 25.16
C GLU A 197 -33.95 -34.30 26.56
N PHE A 198 -34.31 -33.24 27.27
CA PHE A 198 -35.01 -33.33 28.56
C PHE A 198 -36.48 -33.81 28.42
N ARG A 199 -37.12 -33.58 27.27
CA ARG A 199 -38.50 -34.01 27.02
C ARG A 199 -38.61 -35.45 26.53
N SER A 200 -37.54 -36.04 26.01
CA SER A 200 -37.50 -37.47 25.66
C SER A 200 -37.30 -38.40 26.85
N ASP A 201 -36.89 -37.86 28.00
CA ASP A 201 -36.61 -38.62 29.24
C ASP A 201 -37.78 -38.60 30.25
N LEU A 202 -38.92 -38.01 29.90
CA LEU A 202 -40.19 -37.97 30.67
C LEU A 202 -41.28 -38.79 29.98
#